data_AF-A0A0N0TIJ9-F1
#
_entry.id   AF-A0A0N0TIJ9-F1
#
_cell.length_a   1.000
_cell.length_b   1.000
_cell.length_c   1.000
_cell.angle_alpha   90.00
_cell.angle_beta   90.00
_cell.angle_gamma   90.00
#
_symmetry.space_group_name_H-M   'P 1'
#
loop_
_entity.id
_entity.type
_entity.pdbx_description
1 polymer ?
#
loop_
_entity_poly.entity_id
_entity_poly.type
_entity_poly.pdbx_seq_one_letter_code
_entity_poly.pdbx_strand_id
1 'polypeptide(L)'
;MRGSRIVRIQSLTLAAASAALLAPTTPPTAHPQPTVWRESTVTAAELLAEVRDCTPVSRGRFRSDSGAPATIPVCGTRDVVFWKADMDIDCDGRPGTRCNVRTDPYFAASTAYSQSDGRPLSAERLPFIVVPAPSRLWDYRDHGIGGGSVVAVVYRDRVQYAVVGDAGPKGIIGEASYATAKALGIRADPHGGGAPSGVTYIVFKNTKVSPIEDPAVAVTEGERVARRFAVGSRVGGPGGRRGPIG
;
A
#
# COMPACT_ATOMS: atom_id res chain seq x y z
N MET A 1 105.85 5.01 -15.29
CA MET A 1 105.50 4.84 -16.72
C MET A 1 103.99 4.97 -16.87
N ARG A 2 103.56 5.82 -17.81
CA ARG A 2 102.23 5.95 -18.47
C ARG A 2 100.93 5.97 -17.63
N GLY A 3 100.19 7.07 -17.79
CA GLY A 3 98.74 6.99 -18.08
C GLY A 3 97.84 7.94 -17.29
N SER A 4 97.59 9.15 -17.82
CA SER A 4 96.52 10.05 -17.38
C SER A 4 95.14 9.40 -17.49
N ARG A 5 94.27 9.62 -16.49
CA ARG A 5 92.82 9.76 -16.70
C ARG A 5 92.25 10.84 -15.77
N ILE A 6 91.77 11.90 -16.41
CA ILE A 6 90.85 12.90 -15.86
C ILE A 6 89.47 12.24 -15.76
N VAL A 7 88.78 12.36 -14.62
CA VAL A 7 87.33 12.07 -14.53
C VAL A 7 86.63 13.20 -13.78
N ARG A 8 85.49 13.59 -14.38
CA ARG A 8 84.63 14.73 -14.12
C ARG A 8 83.98 14.76 -12.72
N ILE A 9 83.73 15.99 -12.28
CA ILE A 9 82.85 16.41 -11.18
C ILE A 9 81.40 16.04 -11.50
N GLN A 10 80.66 15.51 -10.52
CA GLN A 10 79.21 15.62 -10.46
C GLN A 10 78.75 15.95 -9.03
N SER A 11 78.00 17.04 -8.95
CA SER A 11 77.47 17.69 -7.77
C SER A 11 76.39 16.85 -7.09
N LEU A 12 76.47 16.73 -5.76
CA LEU A 12 75.47 16.10 -4.91
C LEU A 12 74.34 17.10 -4.62
N THR A 13 73.16 16.86 -5.18
CA THR A 13 71.91 17.54 -4.82
C THR A 13 71.34 16.91 -3.54
N LEU A 14 71.32 17.67 -2.43
CA LEU A 14 70.52 17.33 -1.26
C LEU A 14 69.04 17.58 -1.57
N ALA A 15 68.26 16.51 -1.65
CA ALA A 15 66.80 16.58 -1.67
C ALA A 15 66.27 16.79 -0.24
N ALA A 16 65.61 17.92 0.00
CA ALA A 16 64.86 18.16 1.23
C ALA A 16 63.57 17.34 1.21
N ALA A 17 63.43 16.40 2.15
CA ALA A 17 62.20 15.64 2.36
C ALA A 17 61.24 16.46 3.24
N SER A 18 60.23 17.07 2.63
CA SER A 18 59.11 17.69 3.33
C SER A 18 58.15 16.60 3.81
N ALA A 19 58.09 16.36 5.12
CA ALA A 19 57.05 15.54 5.73
C ALA A 19 55.75 16.34 5.82
N ALA A 20 54.83 16.13 4.89
CA ALA A 20 53.46 16.64 4.99
C ALA A 20 52.68 15.79 6.00
N LEU A 21 52.28 16.39 7.13
CA LEU A 21 51.29 15.80 8.02
C LEU A 21 49.94 15.72 7.30
N LEU A 22 49.56 14.52 6.86
CA LEU A 22 48.20 14.21 6.44
C LEU A 22 47.34 14.06 7.70
N ALA A 23 46.61 15.12 8.06
CA ALA A 23 45.51 14.99 9.01
C ALA A 23 44.39 14.15 8.35
N PRO A 24 43.87 13.09 9.00
CA PRO A 24 42.74 12.35 8.48
C PRO A 24 41.50 13.24 8.54
N THR A 25 41.08 13.78 7.40
CA THR A 25 39.74 14.35 7.25
C THR A 25 38.75 13.20 7.29
N THR A 26 38.18 12.92 8.47
CA THR A 26 37.01 12.05 8.57
C THR A 26 35.90 12.65 7.69
N PRO A 27 35.36 11.92 6.70
CA PRO A 27 34.18 12.39 6.00
C PRO A 27 33.07 12.63 7.03
N PRO A 28 32.24 13.68 6.87
CA PRO A 28 31.11 13.87 7.76
C PRO A 28 30.27 12.60 7.71
N THR A 29 30.10 11.96 8.88
CA THR A 29 29.11 10.92 9.09
C THR A 29 27.78 11.47 8.58
N ALA A 30 27.26 10.88 7.51
CA ALA A 30 25.89 11.14 7.08
C ALA A 30 24.99 10.75 8.25
N HIS A 31 24.52 11.75 8.98
CA HIS A 31 23.45 11.55 9.94
C HIS A 31 22.29 10.90 9.15
N PRO A 32 21.71 9.78 9.61
CA PRO A 32 20.46 9.33 9.04
C PRO A 32 19.49 10.49 9.25
N GLN A 33 19.15 11.17 8.14
CA GLN A 33 18.06 12.12 8.16
C GLN A 33 16.85 11.35 8.70
N PRO A 34 16.04 11.96 9.60
CA PRO A 34 14.76 11.38 9.92
C PRO A 34 14.10 11.07 8.59
N THR A 35 13.66 9.82 8.41
CA THR A 35 12.76 9.48 7.32
C THR A 35 11.61 10.45 7.46
N VAL A 36 11.64 11.53 6.66
CA VAL A 36 10.48 12.37 6.47
C VAL A 36 9.50 11.39 5.88
N TRP A 37 8.57 10.92 6.71
CA TRP A 37 7.35 10.29 6.26
C TRP A 37 6.86 11.22 5.18
N ARG A 38 7.04 10.81 3.91
CA ARG A 38 6.60 11.60 2.78
C ARG A 38 5.14 11.84 3.09
N GLU A 39 4.83 13.08 3.43
CA GLU A 39 3.53 13.50 3.91
C GLU A 39 2.54 12.90 2.92
N SER A 40 1.81 11.87 3.36
CA SER A 40 0.72 11.36 2.54
C SER A 40 -0.19 12.55 2.41
N THR A 41 -0.18 13.22 1.26
CA THR A 41 -0.86 14.51 1.06
C THR A 41 -2.37 14.41 1.28
N VAL A 42 -2.89 13.20 1.48
CA VAL A 42 -4.25 12.93 1.94
C VAL A 42 -4.18 12.17 3.26
N THR A 43 -4.74 12.76 4.29
CA THR A 43 -4.85 12.18 5.63
C THR A 43 -6.00 11.17 5.71
N ALA A 44 -5.95 10.28 6.70
CA ALA A 44 -7.07 9.41 7.04
C ALA A 44 -8.37 10.20 7.29
N ALA A 45 -8.27 11.34 7.99
CA ALA A 45 -9.41 12.20 8.29
C ALA A 45 -10.07 12.77 7.03
N GLU A 46 -9.27 13.19 6.04
CA GLU A 46 -9.78 13.66 4.76
C GLU A 46 -10.52 12.57 4.00
N LEU A 47 -9.95 11.35 3.90
CA LEU A 47 -10.64 10.24 3.26
C LEU A 47 -11.93 9.87 3.98
N LEU A 48 -11.91 9.79 5.32
CA LEU A 48 -13.08 9.42 6.12
C LEU A 48 -14.19 10.47 6.06
N ALA A 49 -13.85 11.75 5.90
CA ALA A 49 -14.84 12.81 5.70
C ALA A 49 -15.63 12.60 4.41
N GLU A 50 -14.98 12.12 3.35
CA GLU A 50 -15.59 11.87 2.04
C GLU A 50 -16.50 10.64 2.00
N VAL A 51 -16.29 9.69 2.91
CA VAL A 51 -17.04 8.43 2.97
C VAL A 51 -17.85 8.27 4.27
N ARG A 52 -18.22 9.40 4.88
CA ARG A 52 -18.99 9.40 6.13
C ARG A 52 -20.42 8.90 5.92
N ASP A 53 -21.06 9.32 4.83
CA ASP A 53 -22.47 9.11 4.59
C ASP A 53 -22.68 7.96 3.59
N CYS A 54 -23.50 6.98 3.94
CA CYS A 54 -23.67 5.77 3.14
C CYS A 54 -24.92 5.83 2.26
N THR A 55 -24.71 5.89 0.94
CA THR A 55 -25.72 5.51 -0.05
C THR A 55 -25.47 4.06 -0.46
N PRO A 56 -26.32 3.10 -0.08
CA PRO A 56 -26.08 1.69 -0.37
C PRO A 56 -26.05 1.41 -1.88
N VAL A 57 -25.05 0.65 -2.32
CA VAL A 57 -24.97 0.08 -3.68
C VAL A 57 -25.17 -1.44 -3.66
N SER A 58 -25.07 -2.08 -2.48
CA SER A 58 -25.52 -3.45 -2.29
C SER A 58 -27.03 -3.53 -2.06
N ARG A 59 -27.64 -4.64 -2.48
CA ARG A 59 -29.06 -4.98 -2.24
C ARG A 59 -29.33 -5.49 -0.82
N GLY A 60 -28.29 -5.73 -0.04
CA GLY A 60 -28.36 -6.22 1.33
C GLY A 60 -27.08 -5.90 2.11
N ARG A 61 -26.96 -6.50 3.30
CA ARG A 61 -25.82 -6.30 4.20
C ARG A 61 -24.96 -7.56 4.27
N PHE A 62 -23.69 -7.37 4.58
CA PHE A 62 -22.68 -8.40 4.78
C PHE A 62 -22.40 -8.62 6.27
N ARG A 63 -21.81 -9.75 6.57
CA ARG A 63 -21.31 -10.13 7.90
C ARG A 63 -19.81 -9.83 7.98
N SER A 64 -19.33 -9.53 9.17
CA SER A 64 -17.89 -9.56 9.47
C SER A 64 -17.39 -11.00 9.44
N ASP A 65 -18.13 -11.90 10.11
CA ASP A 65 -17.73 -13.29 10.30
C ASP A 65 -18.84 -14.29 9.95
N SER A 66 -18.45 -15.56 9.83
CA SER A 66 -19.41 -16.66 9.80
C SER A 66 -20.23 -16.70 11.09
N GLY A 67 -21.56 -16.74 10.96
CA GLY A 67 -22.49 -16.75 12.10
C GLY A 67 -22.81 -15.36 12.68
N ALA A 68 -22.07 -14.31 12.32
CA ALA A 68 -22.38 -12.95 12.75
C ALA A 68 -23.66 -12.40 12.08
N PRO A 69 -24.34 -11.41 12.69
CA PRO A 69 -25.44 -10.71 12.04
C PRO A 69 -24.98 -9.91 10.81
N ALA A 70 -25.78 -9.94 9.74
CA ALA A 70 -25.50 -9.17 8.52
C ALA A 70 -25.82 -7.68 8.73
N THR A 71 -24.82 -6.88 9.08
CA THR A 71 -25.00 -5.47 9.46
C THR A 71 -24.20 -4.48 8.60
N ILE A 72 -23.24 -4.95 7.80
CA ILE A 72 -22.32 -4.09 7.05
C ILE A 72 -22.90 -3.78 5.65
N PRO A 73 -23.28 -2.53 5.35
CA PRO A 73 -23.67 -2.14 4.00
C PRO A 73 -22.44 -1.90 3.12
N VAL A 74 -22.57 -2.13 1.81
CA VAL A 74 -21.61 -1.61 0.83
C VAL A 74 -22.19 -0.33 0.25
N CYS A 75 -21.46 0.76 0.42
CA CYS A 75 -21.86 2.11 0.07
C CYS A 75 -21.12 2.58 -1.19
N GLY A 76 -21.64 3.58 -1.88
CA GLY A 76 -20.96 4.11 -3.06
C GLY A 76 -21.23 5.57 -3.32
N THR A 77 -20.26 6.21 -3.95
CA THR A 77 -20.37 7.54 -4.55
C THR A 77 -20.19 7.42 -6.06
N ARG A 78 -20.03 8.54 -6.77
CA ARG A 78 -19.62 8.53 -8.18
C ARG A 78 -18.25 7.87 -8.37
N ASP A 79 -17.30 8.14 -7.47
CA ASP A 79 -15.89 7.84 -7.67
C ASP A 79 -15.41 6.59 -6.90
N VAL A 80 -16.08 6.20 -5.82
CA VAL A 80 -15.65 5.09 -4.95
C VAL A 80 -16.79 4.16 -4.56
N VAL A 81 -16.45 2.91 -4.24
CA VAL A 81 -17.25 2.02 -3.39
C VAL A 81 -16.53 1.91 -2.05
N PHE A 82 -17.26 1.89 -0.95
CA PHE A 82 -16.65 1.78 0.37
C PHE A 82 -17.54 1.06 1.38
N TRP A 83 -16.90 0.55 2.43
CA TRP A 83 -17.57 -0.03 3.60
C TRP A 83 -16.68 0.11 4.84
N LYS A 84 -17.30 0.01 6.01
CA LYS A 84 -16.61 -0.06 7.29
C LYS A 84 -16.88 -1.42 7.92
N ALA A 85 -15.82 -2.12 8.28
CA ALA A 85 -15.87 -3.47 8.80
C ALA A 85 -14.78 -3.68 9.87
N ASP A 86 -14.70 -4.91 10.34
CA ASP A 86 -13.52 -5.55 10.88
C ASP A 86 -12.42 -5.73 9.81
N MET A 87 -11.33 -6.39 10.19
CA MET A 87 -10.29 -6.89 9.31
C MET A 87 -9.84 -8.25 9.80
N ASP A 88 -10.27 -9.30 9.15
CA ASP A 88 -9.67 -10.62 9.19
C ASP A 88 -8.42 -10.67 8.29
N ILE A 89 -7.47 -11.53 8.67
CA ILE A 89 -6.22 -11.67 7.96
C ILE A 89 -6.35 -12.77 6.92
N ASP A 90 -6.35 -12.38 5.65
CA ASP A 90 -6.26 -13.30 4.54
C ASP A 90 -4.78 -13.63 4.26
N CYS A 91 -4.45 -14.92 4.34
CA CYS A 91 -3.11 -15.42 4.09
C CYS A 91 -3.00 -16.19 2.76
N ASP A 92 -4.02 -16.15 1.92
CA ASP A 92 -4.07 -16.90 0.68
C ASP A 92 -3.01 -16.49 -0.36
N GLY A 93 -2.75 -17.43 -1.27
CA GLY A 93 -1.85 -17.25 -2.40
C GLY A 93 -0.52 -17.98 -2.25
N ARG A 94 0.58 -17.27 -2.51
CA ARG A 94 1.92 -17.86 -2.51
C ARG A 94 2.36 -18.13 -1.07
N PRO A 95 2.72 -19.39 -0.75
CA PRO A 95 3.21 -19.70 0.59
C PRO A 95 4.51 -18.95 0.88
N GLY A 96 4.59 -18.39 2.08
CA GLY A 96 5.77 -17.76 2.66
C GLY A 96 6.03 -18.26 4.08
N THR A 97 6.70 -17.46 4.89
CA THR A 97 7.08 -17.86 6.26
C THR A 97 5.93 -17.69 7.26
N ARG A 98 5.02 -16.74 7.02
CA ARG A 98 3.91 -16.35 7.90
C ARG A 98 2.54 -16.78 7.35
N CYS A 99 2.41 -16.90 6.05
CA CYS A 99 1.21 -17.36 5.35
C CYS A 99 1.53 -18.66 4.63
N ASN A 100 1.10 -19.78 5.20
CA ASN A 100 1.23 -21.12 4.64
C ASN A 100 0.31 -22.10 5.40
N VAL A 101 0.16 -23.31 4.87
CA VAL A 101 -0.66 -24.39 5.46
C VAL A 101 -0.34 -24.76 6.92
N ARG A 102 0.82 -24.39 7.46
CA ARG A 102 1.20 -24.69 8.85
C ARG A 102 0.84 -23.56 9.81
N THR A 103 0.73 -22.34 9.31
CA THR A 103 0.46 -21.14 10.11
C THR A 103 -0.94 -20.59 9.90
N ASP A 104 -1.69 -21.14 8.96
CA ASP A 104 -3.09 -20.80 8.71
C ASP A 104 -3.85 -22.08 8.27
N PRO A 105 -4.84 -22.54 9.05
CA PRO A 105 -5.61 -23.74 8.75
C PRO A 105 -6.60 -23.53 7.60
N TYR A 106 -6.89 -22.27 7.23
CA TYR A 106 -7.78 -21.90 6.14
C TYR A 106 -7.03 -21.54 4.85
N PHE A 107 -5.69 -21.56 4.86
CA PHE A 107 -4.85 -21.21 3.73
C PHE A 107 -5.20 -21.94 2.44
N ALA A 108 -5.45 -21.17 1.38
CA ALA A 108 -5.49 -21.61 0.00
C ALA A 108 -4.22 -21.18 -0.75
N ALA A 109 -3.63 -22.08 -1.52
CA ALA A 109 -2.43 -21.81 -2.32
C ALA A 109 -2.72 -21.02 -3.62
N SER A 110 -3.78 -20.21 -3.64
CA SER A 110 -4.30 -19.48 -4.79
C SER A 110 -4.99 -18.20 -4.34
N THR A 111 -5.01 -17.20 -5.22
CA THR A 111 -5.81 -15.98 -5.07
C THR A 111 -6.70 -15.81 -6.29
N ALA A 112 -7.83 -15.09 -6.17
CA ALA A 112 -8.74 -14.84 -7.30
C ALA A 112 -8.07 -14.10 -8.46
N TYR A 113 -7.02 -13.32 -8.19
CA TYR A 113 -6.22 -12.64 -9.20
C TYR A 113 -4.76 -13.11 -9.16
N SER A 114 -4.10 -13.13 -10.31
CA SER A 114 -2.69 -13.56 -10.43
C SER A 114 -1.76 -12.37 -10.62
N GLN A 115 -0.50 -12.56 -10.25
CA GLN A 115 0.62 -11.72 -10.66
C GLN A 115 0.79 -11.76 -12.20
N SER A 116 1.64 -10.87 -12.73
CA SER A 116 1.97 -10.82 -14.17
C SER A 116 2.63 -12.10 -14.69
N ASP A 117 3.29 -12.88 -13.82
CA ASP A 117 3.89 -14.19 -14.14
C ASP A 117 2.90 -15.37 -14.04
N GLY A 118 1.61 -15.08 -13.80
CA GLY A 118 0.54 -16.08 -13.68
C GLY A 118 0.46 -16.77 -12.32
N ARG A 119 1.43 -16.55 -11.42
CA ARG A 119 1.40 -17.12 -10.06
C ARG A 119 0.37 -16.38 -9.19
N PRO A 120 -0.13 -17.00 -8.11
CA PRO A 120 -0.96 -16.30 -7.12
C PRO A 120 -0.23 -15.09 -6.51
N LEU A 121 -0.97 -14.17 -5.93
CA LEU A 121 -0.40 -13.04 -5.17
C LEU A 121 0.28 -13.56 -3.89
N SER A 122 1.05 -12.71 -3.21
CA SER A 122 1.67 -13.06 -1.93
C SER A 122 1.14 -12.14 -0.83
N ALA A 123 0.28 -12.68 0.04
CA ALA A 123 -0.31 -11.95 1.17
C ALA A 123 0.75 -11.33 2.10
N GLU A 124 1.92 -11.95 2.24
CA GLU A 124 3.03 -11.41 3.04
C GLU A 124 3.71 -10.17 2.46
N ARG A 125 3.65 -9.99 1.13
CA ARG A 125 4.43 -8.96 0.43
C ARG A 125 3.58 -7.86 -0.20
N LEU A 126 2.40 -8.20 -0.70
CA LEU A 126 1.54 -7.27 -1.42
C LEU A 126 0.36 -6.85 -0.53
N PRO A 127 0.22 -5.56 -0.20
CA PRO A 127 -1.01 -5.05 0.40
C PRO A 127 -2.18 -5.21 -0.56
N PHE A 128 -3.09 -6.13 -0.23
CA PHE A 128 -4.37 -6.26 -0.91
C PHE A 128 -5.53 -6.40 0.08
N ILE A 129 -6.75 -6.23 -0.44
CA ILE A 129 -8.01 -6.56 0.24
C ILE A 129 -8.72 -7.70 -0.48
N VAL A 130 -9.67 -8.31 0.22
CA VAL A 130 -10.58 -9.30 -0.32
C VAL A 130 -11.96 -8.65 -0.50
N VAL A 131 -12.52 -8.77 -1.70
CA VAL A 131 -13.92 -8.39 -1.94
C VAL A 131 -14.83 -9.61 -1.80
N PRO A 132 -16.08 -9.47 -1.37
CA PRO A 132 -17.01 -10.59 -1.43
C PRO A 132 -17.21 -11.03 -2.87
N ALA A 133 -17.20 -12.34 -3.12
CA ALA A 133 -17.46 -12.86 -4.46
C ALA A 133 -18.81 -12.36 -5.01
N PRO A 134 -18.92 -12.09 -6.33
CA PRO A 134 -20.14 -11.56 -6.91
C PRO A 134 -21.38 -12.39 -6.59
N SER A 135 -22.46 -11.73 -6.21
CA SER A 135 -23.70 -12.36 -5.80
C SER A 135 -24.92 -11.46 -6.02
N ARG A 136 -26.11 -11.95 -5.64
CA ARG A 136 -27.33 -11.13 -5.66
C ARG A 136 -27.28 -9.98 -4.65
N LEU A 137 -26.40 -10.03 -3.65
CA LEU A 137 -26.22 -8.94 -2.69
C LEU A 137 -25.46 -7.79 -3.33
N TRP A 138 -24.40 -8.09 -4.07
CA TRP A 138 -23.55 -7.09 -4.70
C TRP A 138 -22.65 -7.75 -5.75
N ASP A 139 -22.40 -7.05 -6.85
CA ASP A 139 -21.42 -7.40 -7.86
C ASP A 139 -20.47 -6.21 -8.04
N TYR A 140 -19.23 -6.34 -7.57
CA TYR A 140 -18.26 -5.25 -7.64
C TYR A 140 -17.91 -4.87 -9.10
N ARG A 141 -18.10 -5.79 -10.05
CA ARG A 141 -17.77 -5.58 -11.47
C ARG A 141 -18.68 -4.54 -12.11
N ASP A 142 -19.93 -4.42 -11.63
CA ASP A 142 -20.89 -3.40 -12.06
C ASP A 142 -20.43 -1.97 -11.70
N HIS A 143 -19.39 -1.84 -10.88
CA HIS A 143 -18.79 -0.57 -10.47
C HIS A 143 -17.39 -0.35 -11.06
N GLY A 144 -16.99 -1.15 -12.06
CA GLY A 144 -15.66 -1.06 -12.65
C GLY A 144 -14.53 -1.43 -11.67
N ILE A 145 -14.83 -2.32 -10.74
CA ILE A 145 -13.86 -2.87 -9.78
C ILE A 145 -13.44 -4.26 -10.27
N GLY A 146 -12.17 -4.61 -10.08
CA GLY A 146 -11.62 -5.94 -10.34
C GLY A 146 -10.20 -6.06 -9.83
N GLY A 147 -9.51 -7.12 -10.24
CA GLY A 147 -8.13 -7.37 -9.83
C GLY A 147 -7.21 -6.20 -10.18
N GLY A 148 -6.49 -5.71 -9.18
CA GLY A 148 -5.62 -4.55 -9.31
C GLY A 148 -6.34 -3.21 -9.19
N SER A 149 -7.66 -3.17 -8.96
CA SER A 149 -8.32 -1.92 -8.58
C SER A 149 -7.72 -1.38 -7.30
N VAL A 150 -7.52 -0.07 -7.27
CA VAL A 150 -6.79 0.62 -6.21
C VAL A 150 -7.70 0.85 -5.02
N VAL A 151 -7.13 0.67 -3.83
CA VAL A 151 -7.85 0.75 -2.57
C VAL A 151 -7.07 1.63 -1.59
N ALA A 152 -7.76 2.51 -0.88
CA ALA A 152 -7.27 3.07 0.36
C ALA A 152 -7.93 2.32 1.52
N VAL A 153 -7.12 1.69 2.38
CA VAL A 153 -7.56 1.06 3.61
C VAL A 153 -7.18 1.97 4.76
N VAL A 154 -8.16 2.41 5.54
CA VAL A 154 -7.98 3.35 6.64
C VAL A 154 -8.23 2.64 7.96
N TYR A 155 -7.28 2.75 8.88
CA TYR A 155 -7.44 2.30 10.26
C TYR A 155 -6.81 3.32 11.20
N ARG A 156 -7.64 3.89 12.09
CA ARG A 156 -7.26 5.03 12.94
C ARG A 156 -6.78 6.22 12.08
N ASP A 157 -5.56 6.69 12.32
CA ASP A 157 -4.90 7.79 11.62
C ASP A 157 -4.05 7.32 10.41
N ARG A 158 -4.04 6.02 10.12
CA ARG A 158 -3.20 5.41 9.08
C ARG A 158 -3.98 5.12 7.81
N VAL A 159 -3.31 5.31 6.68
CA VAL A 159 -3.79 4.96 5.35
C VAL A 159 -2.80 3.99 4.72
N GLN A 160 -3.29 2.85 4.25
CA GLN A 160 -2.53 1.93 3.40
C GLN A 160 -3.15 1.88 2.01
N TYR A 161 -2.35 2.15 0.98
CA TYR A 161 -2.78 1.93 -0.41
C TYR A 161 -2.54 0.48 -0.81
N ALA A 162 -3.58 -0.17 -1.27
CA ALA A 162 -3.62 -1.58 -1.57
C ALA A 162 -4.31 -1.81 -2.92
N VAL A 163 -4.42 -3.07 -3.31
CA VAL A 163 -5.21 -3.50 -4.47
C VAL A 163 -6.35 -4.42 -4.06
N VAL A 164 -7.36 -4.57 -4.91
CA VAL A 164 -8.24 -5.74 -4.85
C VAL A 164 -7.43 -6.94 -5.35
N GLY A 165 -7.15 -7.88 -4.45
CA GLY A 165 -6.26 -9.02 -4.71
C GLY A 165 -6.95 -10.38 -4.66
N ASP A 166 -8.03 -10.50 -3.88
CA ASP A 166 -8.78 -11.75 -3.77
C ASP A 166 -10.30 -11.55 -3.73
N ALA A 167 -11.04 -12.64 -3.82
CA ALA A 167 -12.48 -12.72 -3.70
C ALA A 167 -12.91 -13.81 -2.70
N GLY A 168 -13.47 -13.37 -1.58
CA GLY A 168 -13.91 -14.23 -0.47
C GLY A 168 -15.36 -14.69 -0.61
N PRO A 169 -15.95 -15.25 0.46
CA PRO A 169 -17.31 -15.73 0.45
C PRO A 169 -18.35 -14.64 0.10
N LYS A 170 -19.42 -15.02 -0.60
CA LYS A 170 -20.46 -14.10 -1.15
C LYS A 170 -21.22 -13.24 -0.13
N GLY A 171 -21.08 -13.49 1.17
CA GLY A 171 -21.87 -12.86 2.25
C GLY A 171 -21.07 -12.41 3.47
N ILE A 172 -19.74 -12.49 3.38
CA ILE A 172 -18.77 -12.05 4.39
C ILE A 172 -17.92 -10.95 3.76
N ILE A 173 -17.52 -9.95 4.54
CA ILE A 173 -16.69 -8.84 4.10
C ILE A 173 -15.83 -8.36 5.25
N GLY A 174 -14.64 -7.84 4.95
CA GLY A 174 -13.72 -7.35 5.98
C GLY A 174 -12.44 -8.17 6.05
N GLU A 175 -11.90 -8.63 4.92
CA GLU A 175 -10.66 -9.40 4.90
C GLU A 175 -9.56 -8.62 4.16
N ALA A 176 -8.31 -8.74 4.63
CA ALA A 176 -7.15 -8.14 3.98
C ALA A 176 -5.87 -8.94 4.22
N SER A 177 -4.91 -8.78 3.29
CA SER A 177 -3.62 -9.48 3.35
C SER A 177 -2.84 -9.20 4.64
N TYR A 178 -1.99 -10.15 5.03
CA TYR A 178 -0.96 -9.96 6.06
C TYR A 178 -0.19 -8.63 5.90
N ALA A 179 0.21 -8.28 4.68
CA ALA A 179 0.95 -7.06 4.37
C ALA A 179 0.13 -5.80 4.66
N THR A 180 -1.16 -5.79 4.30
CA THR A 180 -2.08 -4.68 4.63
C THR A 180 -2.19 -4.48 6.13
N ALA A 181 -2.46 -5.55 6.89
CA ALA A 181 -2.59 -5.47 8.34
C ALA A 181 -1.31 -4.96 9.01
N LYS A 182 -0.15 -5.53 8.62
CA LYS A 182 1.16 -5.11 9.15
C LYS A 182 1.43 -3.62 8.90
N ALA A 183 1.13 -3.12 7.70
CA ALA A 183 1.37 -1.73 7.36
C ALA A 183 0.44 -0.75 8.14
N LEU A 184 -0.76 -1.20 8.48
CA LEU A 184 -1.71 -0.46 9.32
C LEU A 184 -1.41 -0.57 10.83
N GLY A 185 -0.40 -1.35 11.24
CA GLY A 185 -0.12 -1.61 12.65
C GLY A 185 -1.14 -2.53 13.32
N ILE A 186 -1.86 -3.32 12.53
CA ILE A 186 -2.79 -4.36 12.97
C ILE A 186 -1.99 -5.66 13.16
N ARG A 187 -2.37 -6.47 14.16
CA ARG A 187 -1.73 -7.76 14.43
C ARG A 187 -2.00 -8.71 13.25
N ALA A 188 -1.01 -9.00 12.42
CA ALA A 188 -1.20 -9.74 11.16
C ALA A 188 -1.22 -11.28 11.30
N ASP A 189 -1.59 -11.81 12.45
CA ASP A 189 -1.64 -13.27 12.67
C ASP A 189 -2.95 -13.85 12.10
N PRO A 190 -2.91 -14.82 11.17
CA PRO A 190 -4.12 -15.42 10.60
C PRO A 190 -5.00 -16.17 11.62
N HIS A 191 -4.47 -16.59 12.78
CA HIS A 191 -5.24 -17.35 13.76
C HIS A 191 -6.12 -16.52 14.72
N GLY A 192 -5.90 -15.22 14.80
CA GLY A 192 -6.71 -14.35 15.67
C GLY A 192 -6.24 -12.91 15.72
N GLY A 193 -5.42 -12.53 14.74
CA GLY A 193 -5.00 -11.16 14.51
C GLY A 193 -6.16 -10.33 14.02
N GLY A 194 -5.85 -9.33 13.21
CA GLY A 194 -6.89 -8.48 12.65
C GLY A 194 -7.37 -7.39 13.61
N ALA A 195 -8.47 -6.77 13.23
CA ALA A 195 -9.14 -5.73 13.99
C ALA A 195 -10.64 -6.04 14.04
N PRO A 196 -11.29 -6.04 15.22
CA PRO A 196 -12.70 -6.42 15.33
C PRO A 196 -13.67 -5.38 14.73
N SER A 197 -13.18 -4.17 14.45
CA SER A 197 -13.92 -3.11 13.76
C SER A 197 -12.98 -1.92 13.47
N GLY A 198 -13.51 -0.93 12.76
CA GLY A 198 -12.86 0.38 12.62
C GLY A 198 -12.00 0.52 11.37
N VAL A 199 -12.04 -0.47 10.48
CA VAL A 199 -11.35 -0.44 9.20
C VAL A 199 -12.33 0.05 8.14
N THR A 200 -11.93 1.09 7.40
CA THR A 200 -12.69 1.59 6.26
C THR A 200 -11.95 1.22 4.98
N TYR A 201 -12.65 0.55 4.08
CA TYR A 201 -12.15 0.12 2.79
C TYR A 201 -12.73 1.05 1.74
N ILE A 202 -11.89 1.73 0.96
CA ILE A 202 -12.31 2.68 -0.08
C ILE A 202 -11.71 2.22 -1.40
N VAL A 203 -12.53 1.59 -2.24
CA VAL A 203 -12.14 1.10 -3.56
C VAL A 203 -12.45 2.15 -4.61
N PHE A 204 -11.42 2.60 -5.33
CA PHE A 204 -11.55 3.60 -6.37
C PHE A 204 -12.06 2.95 -7.67
N LYS A 205 -13.23 3.37 -8.15
CA LYS A 205 -13.86 2.80 -9.34
C LYS A 205 -13.03 3.06 -10.59
N ASN A 206 -13.07 2.13 -11.55
CA ASN A 206 -12.40 2.25 -12.85
C ASN A 206 -10.89 2.51 -12.74
N THR A 207 -10.27 2.03 -11.66
CA THR A 207 -8.82 2.03 -11.50
C THR A 207 -8.27 0.63 -11.70
N LYS A 208 -7.04 0.55 -12.18
CA LYS A 208 -6.30 -0.70 -12.28
C LYS A 208 -4.80 -0.41 -12.31
N VAL A 209 -4.04 -1.11 -11.48
CA VAL A 209 -2.57 -1.10 -11.54
C VAL A 209 -2.04 -2.32 -12.28
N SER A 210 -0.89 -2.13 -12.93
CA SER A 210 -0.13 -3.19 -13.59
C SER A 210 1.35 -2.82 -13.52
N PRO A 211 2.24 -3.73 -13.08
CA PRO A 211 1.94 -5.04 -12.49
C PRO A 211 1.16 -4.95 -11.17
N ILE A 212 0.27 -5.92 -10.90
CA ILE A 212 -0.54 -5.94 -9.66
C ILE A 212 0.32 -6.26 -8.43
N GLU A 213 1.38 -7.03 -8.63
CA GLU A 213 2.30 -7.49 -7.59
C GLU A 213 3.28 -6.43 -7.09
N ASP A 214 3.31 -5.25 -7.71
CA ASP A 214 4.18 -4.16 -7.30
C ASP A 214 3.47 -3.19 -6.35
N PRO A 215 3.79 -3.21 -5.04
CA PRO A 215 3.16 -2.32 -4.07
C PRO A 215 3.48 -0.84 -4.33
N ALA A 216 4.60 -0.51 -4.99
CA ALA A 216 4.93 0.88 -5.29
C ALA A 216 4.00 1.49 -6.33
N VAL A 217 3.50 0.68 -7.28
CA VAL A 217 2.50 1.11 -8.27
C VAL A 217 1.16 1.37 -7.58
N ALA A 218 0.74 0.50 -6.66
CA ALA A 218 -0.46 0.70 -5.85
C ALA A 218 -0.38 1.98 -5.00
N VAL A 219 0.76 2.27 -4.39
CA VAL A 219 0.98 3.51 -3.62
C VAL A 219 0.93 4.73 -4.53
N THR A 220 1.65 4.72 -5.64
CA THR A 220 1.72 5.87 -6.57
C THR A 220 0.35 6.23 -7.13
N GLU A 221 -0.38 5.23 -7.63
CA GLU A 221 -1.72 5.44 -8.17
C GLU A 221 -2.72 5.77 -7.06
N GLY A 222 -2.62 5.08 -5.91
CA GLY A 222 -3.43 5.30 -4.70
C GLY A 222 -3.40 6.74 -4.23
N GLU A 223 -2.22 7.31 -4.05
CA GLU A 223 -2.10 8.71 -3.68
C GLU A 223 -2.71 9.64 -4.73
N ARG A 224 -2.53 9.34 -6.03
CA ARG A 224 -3.06 10.16 -7.13
C ARG A 224 -4.59 10.16 -7.18
N VAL A 225 -5.23 9.01 -6.99
CA VAL A 225 -6.71 8.91 -6.97
C VAL A 225 -7.28 9.46 -5.67
N ALA A 226 -6.62 9.22 -4.53
CA ALA A 226 -7.02 9.76 -3.24
C ALA A 226 -6.99 11.29 -3.21
N ARG A 227 -5.91 11.91 -3.74
CA ARG A 227 -5.81 13.38 -3.85
C ARG A 227 -6.99 13.96 -4.63
N ARG A 228 -7.34 13.36 -5.76
CA ARG A 228 -8.47 13.82 -6.59
C ARG A 228 -9.80 13.62 -5.90
N PHE A 229 -9.98 12.51 -5.20
CA PHE A 229 -11.19 12.23 -4.44
C PHE A 229 -11.39 13.23 -3.30
N ALA A 230 -10.35 13.50 -2.50
CA ALA A 230 -10.41 14.47 -1.40
C ALA A 230 -10.56 15.93 -1.85
N VAL A 231 -10.10 16.29 -3.05
CA VAL A 231 -10.27 17.65 -3.61
C VAL A 231 -11.61 17.80 -4.33
N GLY A 232 -12.07 16.78 -5.06
CA GLY A 232 -13.27 16.83 -5.89
C GLY A 232 -14.55 17.18 -5.13
N SER A 233 -14.64 16.79 -3.87
CA SER A 233 -15.79 17.10 -3.01
C SER A 233 -15.75 18.51 -2.40
N ARG A 234 -14.56 19.10 -2.24
CA ARG A 234 -14.41 20.48 -1.75
C ARG A 234 -14.94 21.51 -2.74
N VAL A 235 -14.86 21.22 -4.04
CA VAL A 235 -15.39 22.08 -5.11
C VAL A 235 -16.90 21.90 -5.30
N GLY A 236 -17.47 20.78 -4.84
CA GLY A 236 -18.90 20.46 -4.92
C GLY A 236 -19.74 20.80 -3.67
N GLY A 237 -19.13 21.35 -2.61
CA GLY A 237 -19.84 21.78 -1.41
C GLY A 237 -20.82 22.94 -1.67
N PRO A 238 -21.79 23.21 -0.77
CA PRO A 238 -22.97 24.05 -1.01
C PRO A 238 -22.74 25.56 -1.23
N GLY A 239 -21.52 25.99 -1.59
CA GLY A 239 -21.19 27.37 -1.97
C GLY A 239 -20.97 27.60 -3.47
N GLY A 240 -20.93 26.56 -4.30
CA GLY A 240 -20.61 26.65 -5.73
C GLY A 240 -21.78 27.13 -6.61
N ARG A 241 -22.32 28.34 -6.41
CA ARG A 241 -23.21 28.97 -7.38
C ARG A 241 -22.40 29.33 -8.64
N ARG A 242 -22.54 28.54 -9.71
CA ARG A 242 -22.23 29.00 -11.07
C ARG A 242 -23.27 30.06 -11.44
N GLY A 243 -22.86 31.32 -11.51
CA GLY A 243 -23.67 32.39 -12.10
C GLY A 243 -23.88 32.13 -13.60
N PRO A 244 -24.97 32.65 -14.19
CA PRO A 244 -25.25 32.44 -15.60
C PRO A 244 -24.22 33.21 -16.45
N ILE A 245 -23.69 32.52 -17.45
CA ILE A 245 -22.89 33.11 -18.51
C ILE A 245 -23.89 33.82 -19.44
N GLY A 246 -23.73 35.13 -19.59
CA GLY A 246 -24.49 35.96 -20.53
C GLY A 246 -24.01 35.82 -21.97
#